data_AF-A0A1B6NWC7-F1
#
_entry.id   AF-A0A1B6NWC7-F1
#
_cell.length_a   1.000
_cell.length_b   1.000
_cell.length_c   1.000
_cell.angle_alpha   90.00
_cell.angle_beta   90.00
_cell.angle_gamma   90.00
#
_symmetry.space_group_name_H-M   'P 1'
#
loop_
_entity.id
_entity.type
_entity.pdbx_description
1 polymer ?
#
loop_
_entity_poly.entity_id
_entity_poly.type
_entity_poly.pdbx_seq_one_letter_code
_entity_poly.pdbx_strand_id
1 'polypeptide(L)'
;RKAFINSFLRAMYMKNLPLNQYISHASQLVYGCMAIGGEWDFNPLTKDQTQHAFAAVDAALEAGITVFDHADIYRMGKAEQAFGEVLKARPNLRGIDSASV
;
A
#
# COMPACT_ATOMS: atom_id res chain seq x y z
N ARG A 1 14.74 -12.10 17.10
CA ARG A 1 15.93 -12.60 16.36
C ARG A 1 15.61 -12.98 14.92
N LYS A 2 14.61 -13.85 14.63
CA LYS A 2 14.19 -14.15 13.24
C LYS A 2 13.67 -12.94 12.45
N ALA A 3 12.79 -12.12 13.05
CA ALA A 3 12.26 -10.91 12.39
C ALA A 3 13.36 -9.92 11.99
N PHE A 4 14.35 -9.72 12.87
CA PHE A 4 15.50 -8.85 12.60
C PHE A 4 16.39 -9.38 11.46
N ILE A 5 16.65 -10.70 11.43
CA ILE A 5 17.42 -11.33 10.35
C ILE A 5 16.68 -11.22 9.01
N ASN A 6 15.36 -11.41 9.00
CA ASN A 6 14.56 -11.28 7.78
C ASN A 6 14.53 -9.84 7.26
N SER A 7 14.33 -8.84 8.13
CA SER A 7 14.37 -7.43 7.73
C SER A 7 15.77 -7.04 7.21
N PHE A 8 16.84 -7.48 7.87
CA PHE A 8 18.22 -7.23 7.43
C PHE A 8 18.56 -7.91 6.08
N LEU A 9 18.22 -9.18 5.89
CA LEU A 9 18.44 -9.88 4.63
C LEU A 9 17.62 -9.26 3.48
N ARG A 10 16.40 -8.80 3.78
CA ARG A 10 15.52 -8.15 2.81
C ARG A 10 16.06 -6.80 2.38
N ALA A 11 16.56 -5.99 3.30
CA ALA A 11 17.28 -4.74 3.00
C ALA A 11 18.54 -4.99 2.15
N MET A 12 19.31 -6.05 2.46
CA MET A 12 20.51 -6.44 1.72
C MET A 12 20.20 -6.97 0.30
N TYR A 13 19.02 -7.58 0.09
CA TYR A 13 18.55 -8.11 -1.19
C TYR A 13 17.57 -7.18 -1.94
N MET A 14 17.44 -5.92 -1.54
CA MET A 14 16.70 -4.95 -2.33
C MET A 14 17.47 -4.67 -3.62
N LYS A 15 16.98 -5.25 -4.73
CA LYS A 15 17.46 -4.91 -6.06
C LYS A 15 17.32 -3.42 -6.27
N ASN A 16 18.38 -2.79 -6.76
CA ASN A 16 18.32 -1.38 -7.13
C ASN A 16 17.54 -1.27 -8.45
N LEU A 17 16.24 -1.01 -8.34
CA LEU A 17 15.35 -0.89 -9.49
C LEU A 17 15.55 0.47 -10.14
N PRO A 18 15.45 0.60 -11.48
CA PRO A 18 15.45 1.91 -12.12
C PRO A 18 14.40 2.87 -11.54
N LEU A 19 13.27 2.34 -11.08
CA LEU A 19 12.20 3.13 -10.44
C LEU A 19 12.64 3.80 -9.13
N ASN A 20 13.69 3.30 -8.46
CA ASN A 20 14.24 3.89 -7.23
C ASN A 20 14.76 5.32 -7.43
N GLN A 21 14.99 5.74 -8.67
CA GLN A 21 15.33 7.12 -9.01
C GLN A 21 14.19 8.11 -8.75
N TYR A 22 12.94 7.62 -8.68
CA TYR A 22 11.73 8.44 -8.53
C TYR A 22 10.95 8.09 -7.27
N ILE A 23 10.93 6.81 -6.89
CA ILE A 23 10.23 6.30 -5.70
C ILE A 23 11.25 5.57 -4.85
N SER A 24 11.68 6.16 -3.75
CA SER A 24 12.65 5.54 -2.85
C SER A 24 12.14 4.17 -2.40
N HIS A 25 13.03 3.18 -2.47
CA HIS A 25 12.74 1.83 -1.96
C HIS A 25 11.50 1.14 -2.57
N ALA A 26 11.26 1.38 -3.86
CA ALA A 26 10.17 0.73 -4.57
C ALA A 26 10.29 -0.80 -4.52
N SER A 27 9.22 -1.48 -4.15
CA SER A 27 9.09 -2.92 -4.30
C SER A 27 9.02 -3.32 -5.77
N GLN A 28 9.51 -4.52 -6.10
CA GLN A 28 9.45 -5.03 -7.48
C GLN A 28 8.02 -5.28 -7.96
N LEU A 29 7.09 -5.51 -7.04
CA LEU A 29 5.65 -5.61 -7.29
C LEU A 29 4.96 -4.35 -6.75
N VAL A 30 3.92 -3.90 -7.45
CA VAL A 30 3.08 -2.76 -7.08
C VAL A 30 1.68 -3.27 -6.79
N TYR A 31 1.04 -2.76 -5.74
CA TYR A 31 -0.36 -3.08 -5.44
C TYR A 31 -1.26 -2.04 -6.12
N GLY A 32 -2.03 -2.48 -7.12
CA GLY A 32 -3.04 -1.63 -7.76
C GLY A 32 -4.30 -1.51 -6.90
N CYS A 33 -4.68 -0.29 -6.53
CA CYS A 33 -5.79 -0.02 -5.63
C CYS A 33 -7.18 -0.04 -6.30
N MET A 34 -7.30 -0.45 -7.57
CA MET A 34 -8.58 -0.50 -8.30
C MET A 34 -9.63 -1.40 -7.63
N ALA A 35 -9.21 -2.43 -6.88
CA ALA A 35 -10.11 -3.40 -6.26
C ALA A 35 -10.68 -2.97 -4.89
N ILE A 36 -10.11 -1.93 -4.25
CA ILE A 36 -10.62 -1.41 -2.98
C ILE A 36 -11.65 -0.30 -3.22
N GLY A 37 -12.54 -0.08 -2.25
CA GLY A 37 -13.63 0.92 -2.38
C GLY A 37 -14.96 0.37 -2.92
N GLY A 38 -15.11 -0.95 -3.00
CA GLY A 38 -16.37 -1.61 -3.36
C GLY A 38 -16.68 -1.58 -4.85
N GLU A 39 -17.96 -1.43 -5.20
CA GLU A 39 -18.42 -1.50 -6.59
C GLU A 39 -18.15 -0.23 -7.39
N TRP A 40 -18.23 -0.32 -8.72
CA TRP A 40 -18.09 0.81 -9.64
C TRP A 40 -19.41 1.61 -9.69
N ASP A 41 -19.66 2.39 -8.64
CA ASP A 41 -20.87 3.19 -8.49
C ASP A 41 -20.60 4.44 -7.64
N PHE A 42 -21.63 5.29 -7.50
CA PHE A 42 -21.59 6.50 -6.67
C PHE A 42 -22.12 6.28 -5.25
N ASN A 43 -22.36 5.02 -4.83
CA ASN A 43 -22.81 4.77 -3.46
C ASN A 43 -21.69 5.14 -2.48
N PRO A 44 -22.00 5.73 -1.31
CA PRO A 44 -20.99 6.09 -0.34
C PRO A 44 -20.14 4.89 0.09
N LEU A 45 -18.85 5.15 0.36
CA LEU A 45 -17.95 4.15 0.90
C LEU A 45 -18.49 3.59 2.23
N THR A 46 -18.65 2.27 2.31
CA THR A 46 -19.16 1.61 3.52
C THR A 46 -18.03 1.24 4.48
N LYS A 47 -18.38 0.98 5.74
CA LYS A 47 -17.43 0.52 6.76
C LYS A 47 -16.72 -0.78 6.36
N ASP A 48 -17.44 -1.72 5.76
CA ASP A 48 -16.88 -3.01 5.34
C ASP A 48 -15.90 -2.84 4.18
N GLN A 49 -16.20 -1.94 3.25
CA GLN A 49 -15.29 -1.60 2.14
C GLN A 49 -14.02 -0.90 2.65
N THR A 50 -14.15 -0.05 3.66
CA THR A 50 -13.00 0.53 4.36
C THR A 50 -12.19 -0.58 5.04
N GLN A 51 -12.82 -1.47 5.81
CA GLN A 51 -12.11 -2.59 6.46
C GLN A 51 -11.38 -3.50 5.45
N HIS A 52 -11.99 -3.75 4.29
CA HIS A 52 -11.33 -4.47 3.20
C HIS A 52 -10.07 -3.75 2.73
N ALA A 53 -10.09 -2.42 2.58
CA ALA A 53 -8.89 -1.65 2.24
C ALA A 53 -7.79 -1.78 3.31
N PHE A 54 -8.14 -1.74 4.60
CA PHE A 54 -7.19 -1.98 5.68
C PHE A 54 -6.52 -3.35 5.57
N ALA A 55 -7.32 -4.41 5.40
CA ALA A 55 -6.82 -5.77 5.27
C ALA A 55 -5.95 -5.96 4.02
N ALA A 56 -6.33 -5.35 2.91
CA ALA A 56 -5.56 -5.40 1.66
C ALA A 56 -4.20 -4.69 1.80
N VAL A 57 -4.17 -3.51 2.43
CA VAL A 57 -2.91 -2.79 2.68
C VAL A 57 -2.02 -3.55 3.66
N ASP A 58 -2.57 -4.12 4.73
CA ASP A 58 -1.79 -4.95 5.67
C ASP A 58 -1.17 -6.16 4.96
N ALA A 59 -1.96 -6.89 4.18
CA ALA A 59 -1.47 -8.04 3.42
C ALA A 59 -0.39 -7.63 2.40
N ALA A 60 -0.55 -6.50 1.73
CA ALA A 60 0.44 -5.97 0.79
C ALA A 60 1.76 -5.64 1.51
N LEU A 61 1.70 -4.95 2.64
CA LEU A 61 2.87 -4.60 3.44
C LEU A 61 3.58 -5.83 4.02
N GLU A 62 2.82 -6.81 4.52
CA GLU A 62 3.34 -8.10 5.00
C GLU A 62 4.03 -8.89 3.89
N ALA A 63 3.48 -8.86 2.66
CA ALA A 63 4.11 -9.40 1.47
C ALA A 63 5.31 -8.56 0.97
N GLY A 64 5.50 -7.38 1.56
CA GLY A 64 6.64 -6.53 1.28
C GLY A 64 6.45 -5.55 0.12
N ILE A 65 5.21 -5.31 -0.30
CA ILE A 65 4.86 -4.31 -1.30
C ILE A 65 4.84 -2.93 -0.64
N THR A 66 5.59 -1.98 -1.20
CA THR A 66 5.74 -0.62 -0.67
C THR A 66 5.18 0.44 -1.61
N VAL A 67 4.82 0.06 -2.83
CA VAL A 67 4.26 0.97 -3.84
C VAL A 67 2.79 0.63 -4.09
N PHE A 68 1.94 1.64 -3.99
CA PHE A 68 0.49 1.56 -4.17
C PHE A 68 0.07 2.46 -5.33
N ASP A 69 -0.59 1.88 -6.32
CA ASP A 69 -1.01 2.57 -7.55
C ASP A 69 -2.48 3.02 -7.44
N HIS A 70 -2.75 4.26 -7.87
CA HIS A 70 -4.04 4.92 -7.74
C HIS A 70 -4.42 5.64 -9.04
N ALA A 71 -5.73 5.79 -9.24
CA ALA A 71 -6.31 6.70 -10.21
C ALA A 71 -7.64 7.23 -9.69
N ASP A 72 -7.96 8.47 -10.03
CA ASP A 72 -9.21 9.17 -9.68
C ASP A 72 -10.46 8.40 -10.15
N ILE A 73 -10.38 7.74 -11.31
CA ILE A 73 -11.48 6.94 -11.85
C ILE A 73 -11.75 5.64 -11.07
N TYR A 74 -10.82 5.15 -10.25
CA TYR A 74 -10.96 3.84 -9.60
C TYR A 74 -12.14 3.82 -8.63
N ARG A 75 -13.13 2.98 -8.98
CA ARG A 75 -14.39 2.84 -8.24
C ARG A 75 -15.06 4.20 -8.00
N MET A 76 -15.03 5.08 -9.00
CA MET A 76 -15.59 6.43 -8.93
C MET A 76 -14.99 7.26 -7.78
N GLY A 77 -13.66 7.19 -7.60
CA GLY A 77 -12.91 7.88 -6.54
C GLY A 77 -12.92 7.19 -5.18
N LYS A 78 -13.71 6.13 -4.99
CA LYS A 78 -13.81 5.44 -3.70
C LYS A 78 -12.55 4.68 -3.31
N ALA A 79 -11.73 4.27 -4.28
CA ALA A 79 -10.45 3.63 -3.98
C ALA A 79 -9.50 4.58 -3.22
N GLU A 80 -9.40 5.83 -3.66
CA GLU A 80 -8.61 6.88 -2.98
C GLU A 80 -9.22 7.22 -1.61
N GLN A 81 -10.54 7.31 -1.51
CA GLN A 81 -11.22 7.54 -0.23
C GLN A 81 -10.91 6.42 0.79
N ALA A 82 -11.01 5.16 0.36
CA ALA A 82 -10.76 4.01 1.24
C ALA A 82 -9.30 3.95 1.69
N PHE A 83 -8.34 4.18 0.79
CA PHE A 83 -6.93 4.27 1.15
C PHE A 83 -6.62 5.50 2.02
N GLY A 84 -7.31 6.61 1.80
CA GLY A 84 -7.25 7.81 2.64
C GLY A 84 -7.59 7.53 4.10
N GLU A 85 -8.61 6.70 4.35
CA GLU A 85 -8.96 6.25 5.72
C GLU A 85 -7.84 5.39 6.34
N VAL A 86 -7.16 4.54 5.56
CA VAL A 86 -5.97 3.79 6.02
C VAL A 86 -4.88 4.75 6.47
N LEU A 87 -4.52 5.73 5.63
CA LEU A 87 -3.46 6.70 5.94
C LEU A 87 -3.83 7.62 7.10
N LYS A 88 -5.11 7.96 7.25
CA LYS A 88 -5.61 8.76 8.38
C LYS A 88 -5.46 8.01 9.70
N ALA A 89 -5.75 6.71 9.71
CA ALA A 89 -5.56 5.86 10.88
C ALA A 89 -4.09 5.52 11.14
N ARG A 90 -3.25 5.51 10.10
CA ARG A 90 -1.82 5.13 10.16
C ARG A 90 -0.93 6.18 9.48
N PRO A 91 -0.75 7.37 10.08
CA PRO A 91 0.02 8.45 9.46
C PRO A 91 1.47 8.08 9.14
N ASN A 92 2.04 7.11 9.87
CA ASN A 92 3.39 6.59 9.65
C ASN A 92 3.56 5.84 8.32
N LEU A 93 2.47 5.49 7.62
CA LEU A 93 2.55 4.93 6.27
C LEU A 93 2.75 6.00 5.19
N ARG A 94 2.62 7.29 5.53
CA ARG A 94 2.95 8.39 4.61
C ARG A 94 4.47 8.60 4.63
N GLY A 95 5.13 8.06 3.61
CA GLY A 95 6.59 8.13 3.49
C GLY A 95 7.29 6.93 4.11
N ILE A 96 6.79 5.71 3.85
CA ILE A 96 7.51 4.48 4.19
C ILE A 96 8.87 4.49 3.50
N ASP A 97 9.89 4.96 4.22
CA ASP A 97 11.26 4.57 3.98
C ASP A 97 11.40 3.13 4.48
N SER A 98 11.98 2.24 3.67
CA SER A 98 12.10 0.81 3.95
C SER A 98 12.86 0.46 5.24
N ALA A 99 13.39 1.45 5.97
CA ALA A 99 13.93 1.29 7.32
C ALA A 99 12.84 1.11 8.40
N SER A 100 11.57 1.35 8.07
CA SER A 100 10.44 1.29 9.01
C SER A 100 9.58 0.02 8.90
N VAL A 101 10.00 -0.96 8.09
CA VAL A 101 9.31 -2.26 7.89
C VAL A 101 10.23 -3.45 8.19
#